data_AF-A0A940IHL6-F1
#
_entry.id   AF-A0A940IHL6-F1
#
_cell.length_a   1.000
_cell.length_b   1.000
_cell.length_c   1.000
_cell.angle_alpha   90.00
_cell.angle_beta   90.00
_cell.angle_gamma   90.00
#
_symmetry.space_group_name_H-M   'P 1'
#
loop_
_entity.id
_entity.type
_entity.pdbx_description
1 polymer ?
#
loop_
_entity_poly.entity_id
_entity_poly.type
_entity_poly.pdbx_seq_one_letter_code
_entity_poly.pdbx_strand_id
1 'polypeptide(L)'
;MRRFFKITAAAGAVCAIISGCAKQAGTPTNENEKLYFDAWLQIHYPQLEKTGAGIYIIPEYEKTGQDSKTEPVADSQYVYVSYVARNLDGTITSYSDAETARLLGEYDEKSSRYYGPAIWTRQSGYLYAGVNEMFAGLGKGDSRRAIIPGWLMSYNWYGSEQEYINNVTGTNAIYDIKVVDPIDNIEQWQIDSIGTFLSGAYADHDFGYLNSSLAGKLGKDIMSAKDSSDMYGFYYIELDPGEELEPVESDKDDEDEESEDDGSDKEYDWEKSHFYTTSGSNDTTIYINYVGRLLNGNVFDTNVERVAQDNGLSGGTYEPVAIQWGDSYYELQMGDESSSSSVIQGFAMTLWRMHPFGKAIGIFYSNLGYGYSGSGSSIPAYSPLMFEIEIVEKPE
;
A
#
# COMPACT_ATOMS: atom_id res chain seq x y z
N MET A 1 -14.97 100.94 -40.79
CA MET A 1 -16.19 100.30 -41.34
C MET A 1 -15.81 99.38 -42.49
N ARG A 2 -16.47 98.21 -42.60
CA ARG A 2 -16.52 97.25 -43.74
C ARG A 2 -15.21 96.67 -44.35
N ARG A 3 -15.08 95.34 -44.17
CA ARG A 3 -14.55 94.27 -45.08
C ARG A 3 -13.10 94.36 -45.60
N PHE A 4 -12.35 93.23 -45.54
CA PHE A 4 -11.90 92.44 -46.72
C PHE A 4 -11.18 91.11 -46.28
N PHE A 5 -11.59 89.99 -46.88
CA PHE A 5 -10.94 88.68 -47.17
C PHE A 5 -9.66 88.09 -46.49
N LYS A 6 -9.64 86.72 -46.45
CA LYS A 6 -8.53 85.72 -46.69
C LYS A 6 -7.58 85.26 -45.55
N ILE A 7 -7.00 84.02 -45.49
CA ILE A 7 -7.04 82.75 -46.30
C ILE A 7 -7.21 81.47 -45.40
N THR A 8 -7.85 80.43 -45.97
CA THR A 8 -7.86 78.95 -45.77
C THR A 8 -6.60 78.22 -45.22
N ALA A 9 -6.80 77.11 -44.47
CA ALA A 9 -5.87 75.96 -44.37
C ALA A 9 -6.64 74.63 -44.13
N ALA A 10 -6.09 73.49 -44.54
CA ALA A 10 -6.83 72.22 -44.71
C ALA A 10 -6.95 71.35 -43.43
N ALA A 11 -8.05 70.60 -43.33
CA ALA A 11 -8.20 69.50 -42.37
C ALA A 11 -7.87 68.16 -43.05
N GLY A 12 -6.82 67.48 -42.58
CA GLY A 12 -6.48 66.13 -43.01
C GLY A 12 -7.14 65.08 -42.13
N ALA A 13 -8.00 64.25 -42.69
CA ALA A 13 -8.58 63.10 -41.98
C ALA A 13 -7.63 61.90 -42.05
N VAL A 14 -7.07 61.50 -40.91
CA VAL A 14 -6.31 60.24 -40.78
C VAL A 14 -7.24 59.18 -40.19
N CYS A 15 -7.71 58.25 -41.02
CA CYS A 15 -8.40 57.05 -40.53
C CYS A 15 -7.38 56.07 -39.96
N ALA A 16 -7.26 56.03 -38.63
CA ALA A 16 -6.52 54.97 -37.95
C ALA A 16 -7.37 53.67 -37.97
N ILE A 17 -7.10 52.78 -38.93
CA ILE A 17 -7.65 51.42 -38.91
C ILE A 17 -6.93 50.67 -37.80
N ILE A 18 -7.57 50.54 -36.63
CA ILE A 18 -7.08 49.70 -35.54
C ILE A 18 -7.37 48.25 -35.92
N SER A 19 -6.47 47.63 -36.69
CA SER A 19 -6.47 46.19 -36.97
C SER A 19 -6.06 45.42 -35.72
N GLY A 20 -6.94 45.42 -34.71
CA GLY A 20 -6.84 44.58 -33.53
C GLY A 20 -7.09 43.13 -33.92
N CYS A 21 -6.02 42.39 -34.23
CA CYS A 21 -6.08 40.94 -34.19
C CYS A 21 -6.30 40.52 -32.73
N ALA A 22 -7.56 40.41 -32.33
CA ALA A 22 -7.92 39.69 -31.11
C ALA A 22 -7.41 38.26 -31.30
N LYS A 23 -6.28 37.95 -30.64
CA LYS A 23 -5.71 36.61 -30.64
C LYS A 23 -6.77 35.72 -30.01
N GLN A 24 -7.43 34.91 -30.83
CA GLN A 24 -8.51 34.04 -30.40
C GLN A 24 -7.95 33.20 -29.25
N ALA A 25 -8.49 33.37 -28.04
CA ALA A 25 -8.15 32.49 -26.94
C ALA A 25 -8.47 31.07 -27.42
N GLY A 26 -7.53 30.15 -27.27
CA GLY A 26 -7.79 28.75 -27.62
C GLY A 26 -9.03 28.31 -26.84
N THR A 27 -9.99 27.71 -27.54
CA THR A 27 -11.18 27.10 -26.93
C THR A 27 -10.72 26.25 -25.75
N PRO A 28 -11.17 26.52 -24.51
CA PRO A 28 -10.75 25.74 -23.35
C PRO A 28 -11.03 24.27 -23.60
N THR A 29 -10.05 23.42 -23.29
CA THR A 29 -10.04 21.99 -23.66
C THR A 29 -11.31 21.26 -23.20
N ASN A 30 -11.97 21.77 -22.14
CA ASN A 30 -13.17 21.20 -21.53
C ASN A 30 -14.42 22.09 -21.63
N GLU A 31 -14.52 23.06 -22.56
CA GLU A 31 -15.68 23.97 -22.61
C GLU A 31 -17.03 23.24 -22.69
N ASN A 32 -17.12 22.20 -23.54
CA ASN A 32 -18.32 21.35 -23.65
C ASN A 32 -18.53 20.45 -22.42
N GLU A 33 -17.47 19.92 -21.84
CA GLU A 33 -17.53 19.02 -20.68
C GLU A 33 -17.97 19.79 -19.43
N LYS A 34 -17.48 21.02 -19.26
CA LYS A 34 -17.93 21.93 -18.20
C LYS A 34 -19.40 22.30 -18.38
N LEU A 35 -19.85 22.60 -19.60
CA LEU A 35 -21.27 22.88 -19.86
C LEU A 35 -22.16 21.67 -19.50
N TYR A 36 -21.73 20.45 -19.83
CA TYR A 36 -22.43 19.21 -19.46
C TYR A 36 -22.46 19.01 -17.94
N PHE A 37 -21.31 19.13 -17.29
CA PHE A 37 -21.16 18.99 -15.84
C PHE A 37 -22.03 20.00 -15.09
N ASP A 38 -21.94 21.29 -15.43
CA ASP A 38 -22.71 22.38 -14.80
C ASP A 38 -24.23 22.15 -14.97
N ALA A 39 -24.66 21.69 -16.17
CA ALA A 39 -26.06 21.38 -16.42
C ALA A 39 -26.56 20.16 -15.63
N TRP A 40 -25.75 19.10 -15.51
CA TRP A 40 -26.06 17.94 -14.67
C TRP A 40 -26.18 18.34 -13.20
N LEU A 41 -25.23 19.12 -12.70
CA LEU A 41 -25.24 19.64 -11.33
C LEU A 41 -26.50 20.47 -11.04
N GLN A 42 -26.88 21.36 -11.96
CA GLN A 42 -28.08 22.19 -11.83
C GLN A 42 -29.40 21.40 -11.82
N ILE A 43 -29.41 20.19 -12.38
CA ILE A 43 -30.58 19.29 -12.39
C ILE A 43 -30.63 18.44 -11.11
N HIS A 44 -29.50 17.87 -10.70
CA HIS A 44 -29.43 16.88 -9.62
C HIS A 44 -29.15 17.49 -8.24
N TYR A 45 -28.38 18.58 -8.19
CA TYR A 45 -27.83 19.19 -6.98
C TYR A 45 -27.79 20.73 -7.06
N PRO A 46 -28.90 21.42 -7.41
CA PRO A 46 -28.94 22.87 -7.65
C PRO A 46 -28.55 23.74 -6.44
N GLN A 47 -28.51 23.15 -5.23
CA GLN A 47 -28.19 23.80 -3.96
C GLN A 47 -26.71 23.68 -3.55
N LEU A 48 -25.90 22.87 -4.23
CA LEU A 48 -24.52 22.65 -3.83
C LEU A 48 -23.62 23.78 -4.32
N GLU A 49 -22.87 24.37 -3.38
CA GLU A 49 -21.81 25.32 -3.68
C GLU A 49 -20.48 24.58 -3.90
N LYS A 50 -19.64 25.12 -4.79
CA LYS A 50 -18.30 24.55 -5.02
C LYS A 50 -17.36 24.86 -3.87
N THR A 51 -16.50 23.92 -3.53
CA THR A 51 -15.37 24.14 -2.63
C THR A 51 -14.09 24.45 -3.42
N GLY A 52 -13.11 25.01 -2.73
CA GLY A 52 -11.69 25.04 -3.12
C GLY A 52 -11.38 25.16 -4.62
N ALA A 53 -10.90 24.07 -5.22
CA ALA A 53 -10.49 24.03 -6.63
C ALA A 53 -11.63 23.63 -7.59
N GLY A 54 -12.80 23.25 -7.06
CA GLY A 54 -14.03 23.05 -7.84
C GLY A 54 -14.77 21.73 -7.63
N ILE A 55 -14.56 21.00 -6.52
CA ILE A 55 -15.43 19.86 -6.16
C ILE A 55 -16.71 20.32 -5.46
N TYR A 56 -17.70 19.42 -5.36
CA TYR A 56 -18.97 19.70 -4.70
C TYR A 56 -19.29 18.59 -3.69
N ILE A 57 -19.26 18.94 -2.41
CA ILE A 57 -19.52 18.02 -1.29
C ILE A 57 -21.04 17.87 -1.14
N ILE A 58 -21.50 16.64 -0.86
CA ILE A 58 -22.93 16.35 -0.62
C ILE A 58 -23.16 16.20 0.90
N PRO A 59 -23.75 17.20 1.59
CA PRO A 59 -23.79 17.23 3.06
C PRO A 59 -24.55 16.06 3.71
N GLU A 60 -25.54 15.48 3.02
CA GLU A 60 -26.30 14.34 3.55
C GLU A 60 -25.45 13.06 3.77
N TYR A 61 -24.28 13.00 3.15
CA TYR A 61 -23.34 11.88 3.24
C TYR A 61 -22.12 12.18 4.12
N GLU A 62 -22.05 13.38 4.70
CA GLU A 62 -21.02 13.70 5.68
C GLU A 62 -21.34 13.06 7.04
N LYS A 63 -20.37 12.33 7.58
CA LYS A 63 -20.45 11.71 8.90
C LYS A 63 -19.16 12.01 9.64
N THR A 64 -19.27 12.55 10.85
CA THR A 64 -18.12 12.82 11.71
C THR A 64 -17.81 11.59 12.57
N GLY A 65 -16.58 11.05 12.44
CA GLY A 65 -16.02 10.02 13.28
C GLY A 65 -15.73 10.54 14.69
N GLN A 66 -15.62 9.62 15.65
CA GLN A 66 -15.37 9.96 17.05
C GLN A 66 -14.06 10.76 17.23
N ASP A 67 -13.01 10.33 16.52
CA ASP A 67 -11.65 10.83 16.69
C ASP A 67 -11.27 11.89 15.63
N SER A 68 -12.24 12.33 14.83
CA SER A 68 -12.10 13.33 13.75
C SER A 68 -11.34 14.60 14.16
N LYS A 69 -11.58 15.07 15.39
CA LYS A 69 -10.97 16.30 15.91
C LYS A 69 -9.59 16.09 16.54
N THR A 70 -9.26 14.87 16.93
CA THR A 70 -8.00 14.50 17.59
C THR A 70 -6.99 13.93 16.61
N GLU A 71 -7.45 13.31 15.53
CA GLU A 71 -6.65 12.76 14.44
C GLU A 71 -7.14 13.36 13.09
N PRO A 72 -6.80 14.62 12.79
CA PRO A 72 -7.20 15.30 11.54
C PRO A 72 -6.33 14.85 10.35
N VAL A 73 -6.87 14.86 9.13
CA VAL A 73 -6.13 14.54 7.88
C VAL A 73 -5.30 15.74 7.37
N ALA A 74 -5.39 16.92 8.01
CA ALA A 74 -4.87 18.19 7.47
C ALA A 74 -3.46 18.08 6.89
N ASP A 75 -2.48 17.66 7.71
CA ASP A 75 -1.07 17.65 7.37
C ASP A 75 -0.53 16.26 6.95
N SER A 76 -1.38 15.21 7.00
CA SER A 76 -0.98 13.83 6.74
C SER A 76 -0.58 13.56 5.29
N GLN A 77 0.61 13.00 5.09
CA GLN A 77 1.15 12.69 3.76
C GLN A 77 0.43 11.50 3.09
N TYR A 78 -0.15 10.62 3.88
CA TYR A 78 -0.89 9.45 3.43
C TYR A 78 -2.24 9.38 4.15
N VAL A 79 -3.17 8.62 3.58
CA VAL A 79 -4.45 8.32 4.22
C VAL A 79 -4.86 6.88 3.91
N TYR A 80 -5.21 6.13 4.96
CA TYR A 80 -5.83 4.82 4.84
C TYR A 80 -7.34 5.01 4.72
N VAL A 81 -7.91 4.59 3.58
CA VAL A 81 -9.24 5.04 3.14
C VAL A 81 -10.02 3.92 2.47
N SER A 82 -11.29 3.75 2.85
CA SER A 82 -12.24 2.96 2.07
C SER A 82 -12.97 3.87 1.09
N TYR A 83 -13.21 3.42 -0.14
CA TYR A 83 -13.82 4.27 -1.16
C TYR A 83 -14.71 3.51 -2.14
N VAL A 84 -15.64 4.25 -2.76
CA VAL A 84 -16.41 3.81 -3.95
C VAL A 84 -16.49 4.97 -4.94
N ALA A 85 -15.98 4.76 -6.16
CA ALA A 85 -16.05 5.71 -7.26
C ALA A 85 -17.16 5.32 -8.24
N ARG A 86 -17.88 6.32 -8.76
CA ARG A 86 -18.98 6.15 -9.73
C ARG A 86 -18.90 7.20 -10.83
N ASN A 87 -19.44 6.88 -12.00
CA ASN A 87 -19.83 7.86 -13.01
C ASN A 87 -21.05 8.69 -12.54
N LEU A 88 -21.34 9.80 -13.21
CA LEU A 88 -22.52 10.63 -12.94
C LEU A 88 -23.88 9.91 -13.17
N ASP A 89 -23.89 8.81 -13.92
CA ASP A 89 -25.08 7.96 -14.09
C ASP A 89 -25.29 6.96 -12.93
N GLY A 90 -24.36 6.91 -11.97
CA GLY A 90 -24.38 6.01 -10.82
C GLY A 90 -23.63 4.68 -11.03
N THR A 91 -23.12 4.40 -12.24
CA THR A 91 -22.32 3.20 -12.52
C THR A 91 -21.06 3.19 -11.69
N ILE A 92 -20.83 2.14 -10.89
CA ILE A 92 -19.61 1.96 -10.10
C ILE A 92 -18.44 1.63 -11.03
N THR A 93 -17.33 2.36 -10.87
CA THR A 93 -16.14 2.24 -11.72
C THR A 93 -14.94 1.69 -10.96
N SER A 94 -14.85 1.92 -9.65
CA SER A 94 -13.91 1.26 -8.75
C SER A 94 -14.40 1.35 -7.30
N TYR A 95 -13.91 0.44 -6.47
CA TYR A 95 -14.24 0.34 -5.05
C TYR A 95 -13.13 -0.38 -4.30
N SER A 96 -13.12 -0.23 -2.98
CA SER A 96 -12.15 -0.93 -2.12
C SER A 96 -12.78 -2.05 -1.28
N ASP A 97 -14.06 -1.90 -0.92
CA ASP A 97 -14.68 -2.69 0.14
C ASP A 97 -15.44 -3.95 -0.36
N ALA A 98 -15.62 -4.91 0.55
CA ALA A 98 -16.30 -6.18 0.29
C ALA A 98 -17.84 -6.05 0.17
N GLU A 99 -18.46 -4.99 0.70
CA GLU A 99 -19.92 -4.79 0.59
C GLU A 99 -20.28 -4.41 -0.85
N THR A 100 -19.54 -3.47 -1.44
CA THR A 100 -19.66 -3.06 -2.84
C THR A 100 -19.39 -4.24 -3.79
N ALA A 101 -18.36 -5.05 -3.52
CA ALA A 101 -18.10 -6.27 -4.28
C ALA A 101 -19.31 -7.23 -4.28
N ARG A 102 -19.96 -7.43 -3.13
CA ARG A 102 -21.14 -8.29 -3.00
C ARG A 102 -22.36 -7.72 -3.73
N LEU A 103 -22.55 -6.39 -3.68
CA LEU A 103 -23.63 -5.71 -4.40
C LEU A 103 -23.50 -5.85 -5.93
N LEU A 104 -22.28 -5.93 -6.46
CA LEU A 104 -22.00 -6.12 -7.88
C LEU A 104 -21.99 -7.60 -8.31
N GLY A 105 -22.01 -8.54 -7.36
CA GLY A 105 -21.79 -9.97 -7.65
C GLY A 105 -20.34 -10.32 -8.00
N GLU A 106 -19.39 -9.44 -7.66
CA GLU A 106 -17.95 -9.57 -7.91
C GLU A 106 -17.17 -10.06 -6.67
N TYR A 107 -17.84 -10.23 -5.53
CA TYR A 107 -17.23 -10.78 -4.33
C TYR A 107 -17.09 -12.29 -4.44
N ASP A 108 -15.85 -12.76 -4.31
CA ASP A 108 -15.53 -14.17 -4.16
C ASP A 108 -14.88 -14.37 -2.78
N GLU A 109 -15.61 -15.06 -1.90
CA GLU A 109 -15.18 -15.41 -0.53
C GLU A 109 -13.97 -16.33 -0.55
N LYS A 110 -13.78 -17.09 -1.64
CA LYS A 110 -12.62 -17.96 -1.85
C LYS A 110 -11.54 -17.30 -2.69
N SER A 111 -11.57 -16.00 -2.95
CA SER A 111 -10.47 -15.35 -3.67
C SER A 111 -9.41 -14.81 -2.70
N SER A 112 -8.14 -14.95 -3.09
CA SER A 112 -7.02 -14.23 -2.47
C SER A 112 -7.12 -12.70 -2.61
N ARG A 113 -8.07 -12.19 -3.40
CA ARG A 113 -8.26 -10.75 -3.65
C ARG A 113 -8.53 -10.01 -2.35
N TYR A 114 -7.84 -8.89 -2.18
CA TYR A 114 -8.05 -7.98 -1.07
C TYR A 114 -9.32 -7.13 -1.28
N TYR A 115 -10.16 -7.08 -0.25
CA TYR A 115 -11.37 -6.26 -0.19
C TYR A 115 -11.40 -5.47 1.13
N GLY A 116 -10.66 -4.37 1.19
CA GLY A 116 -10.54 -3.51 2.37
C GLY A 116 -10.08 -2.09 2.02
N PRO A 117 -9.80 -1.24 3.02
CA PRO A 117 -9.29 0.11 2.77
C PRO A 117 -7.92 0.06 2.09
N ALA A 118 -7.57 1.11 1.34
CA ALA A 118 -6.29 1.25 0.65
C ALA A 118 -5.54 2.50 1.13
N ILE A 119 -4.22 2.53 0.96
CA ILE A 119 -3.40 3.70 1.30
C ILE A 119 -3.25 4.58 0.06
N TRP A 120 -3.57 5.87 0.20
CA TRP A 120 -3.38 6.88 -0.84
C TRP A 120 -2.33 7.90 -0.40
N THR A 121 -1.29 8.06 -1.22
CA THR A 121 -0.25 9.10 -1.07
C THR A 121 -0.82 10.45 -1.51
N ARG A 122 -0.95 11.41 -0.60
CA ARG A 122 -1.57 12.73 -0.82
C ARG A 122 -0.60 13.72 -1.46
N GLN A 123 -0.10 13.38 -2.66
CA GLN A 123 0.84 14.21 -3.41
C GLN A 123 0.51 14.22 -4.92
N SER A 124 0.82 15.33 -5.59
CA SER A 124 0.85 15.40 -7.06
C SER A 124 1.72 14.28 -7.64
N GLY A 125 1.19 13.58 -8.64
CA GLY A 125 1.74 12.35 -9.22
C GLY A 125 1.08 11.07 -8.73
N TYR A 126 0.42 11.09 -7.57
CA TYR A 126 -0.07 9.88 -6.89
C TYR A 126 -1.58 9.87 -6.60
N LEU A 127 -2.17 11.02 -6.28
CA LEU A 127 -3.61 11.15 -6.03
C LEU A 127 -4.22 12.24 -6.91
N TYR A 128 -5.46 12.01 -7.37
CA TYR A 128 -6.20 13.01 -8.13
C TYR A 128 -6.47 14.27 -7.30
N ALA A 129 -6.24 15.45 -7.87
CA ALA A 129 -6.38 16.74 -7.19
C ALA A 129 -7.76 16.90 -6.50
N GLY A 130 -8.85 16.60 -7.21
CA GLY A 130 -10.21 16.68 -6.66
C GLY A 130 -10.48 15.65 -5.56
N VAL A 131 -9.88 14.46 -5.64
CA VAL A 131 -10.00 13.44 -4.58
C VAL A 131 -9.20 13.87 -3.34
N ASN A 132 -8.03 14.50 -3.52
CA ASN A 132 -7.28 15.07 -2.40
C ASN A 132 -8.05 16.22 -1.71
N GLU A 133 -8.76 17.05 -2.46
CA GLU A 133 -9.58 18.13 -1.90
C GLU A 133 -10.71 17.60 -1.00
N MET A 134 -11.20 16.38 -1.23
CA MET A 134 -12.22 15.76 -0.37
C MET A 134 -11.78 15.61 1.10
N PHE A 135 -10.48 15.57 1.40
CA PHE A 135 -10.00 15.46 2.78
C PHE A 135 -10.00 16.79 3.56
N ALA A 136 -10.37 17.91 2.93
CA ALA A 136 -10.38 19.22 3.57
C ALA A 136 -11.30 19.25 4.81
N GLY A 137 -10.70 19.41 5.99
CA GLY A 137 -11.42 19.43 7.27
C GLY A 137 -11.94 18.07 7.75
N LEU A 138 -11.52 16.96 7.13
CA LEU A 138 -11.78 15.61 7.64
C LEU A 138 -10.72 15.17 8.65
N GLY A 139 -11.10 14.24 9.51
CA GLY A 139 -10.25 13.45 10.39
C GLY A 139 -10.65 11.98 10.41
N LYS A 140 -10.07 11.23 11.34
CA LYS A 140 -10.28 9.80 11.53
C LYS A 140 -11.75 9.41 11.70
N GLY A 141 -12.16 8.36 11.00
CA GLY A 141 -13.50 7.82 11.00
C GLY A 141 -14.51 8.63 10.18
N ASP A 142 -14.14 9.81 9.67
CA ASP A 142 -15.05 10.63 8.86
C ASP A 142 -15.41 9.95 7.55
N SER A 143 -16.62 10.23 7.07
CA SER A 143 -17.06 9.82 5.72
C SER A 143 -17.61 11.03 4.97
N ARG A 144 -17.39 11.06 3.66
CA ARG A 144 -17.84 12.15 2.78
C ARG A 144 -18.16 11.62 1.38
N ARG A 145 -19.19 12.18 0.75
CA ARG A 145 -19.43 12.06 -0.69
C ARG A 145 -19.13 13.39 -1.39
N ALA A 146 -18.44 13.35 -2.51
CA ALA A 146 -18.25 14.52 -3.37
C ALA A 146 -18.40 14.18 -4.85
N ILE A 147 -18.89 15.17 -5.61
CA ILE A 147 -18.92 15.16 -7.07
C ILE A 147 -17.68 15.93 -7.54
N ILE A 148 -16.88 15.28 -8.38
CA ILE A 148 -15.59 15.76 -8.87
C ILE A 148 -15.68 15.92 -10.39
N PRO A 149 -15.49 17.14 -10.93
CA PRO A 149 -15.45 17.34 -12.37
C PRO A 149 -14.19 16.70 -12.99
N GLY A 150 -14.28 16.28 -14.24
CA GLY A 150 -13.25 15.49 -14.93
C GLY A 150 -11.89 16.20 -15.03
N TRP A 151 -11.86 17.53 -15.07
CA TRP A 151 -10.61 18.29 -15.05
C TRP A 151 -9.88 18.27 -13.68
N LEU A 152 -10.55 17.89 -12.60
CA LEU A 152 -9.93 17.65 -11.29
C LEU A 152 -9.52 16.17 -11.06
N MET A 153 -9.86 15.27 -12.00
CA MET A 153 -9.34 13.90 -12.05
C MET A 153 -7.91 13.86 -12.63
N SER A 154 -7.05 14.73 -12.12
CA SER A 154 -5.65 14.94 -12.55
C SER A 154 -4.67 14.55 -11.46
N TYR A 155 -3.67 13.74 -11.80
CA TYR A 155 -2.51 13.53 -10.93
C TYR A 155 -1.57 14.74 -10.91
N ASN A 156 -1.60 15.62 -11.94
CA ASN A 156 -0.86 16.88 -11.94
C ASN A 156 -1.70 17.96 -11.25
N TRP A 157 -1.17 18.53 -10.17
CA TRP A 157 -1.88 19.56 -9.40
C TRP A 157 -1.52 20.96 -9.91
N TYR A 158 -2.53 21.76 -10.21
CA TYR A 158 -2.42 23.15 -10.67
C TYR A 158 -2.89 24.13 -9.59
N GLY A 159 -2.47 25.39 -9.69
CA GLY A 159 -2.73 26.42 -8.69
C GLY A 159 -4.13 27.06 -8.75
N SER A 160 -4.89 26.81 -9.83
CA SER A 160 -6.22 27.39 -10.04
C SER A 160 -7.15 26.50 -10.87
N GLU A 161 -8.46 26.59 -10.60
CA GLU A 161 -9.54 25.91 -11.35
C GLU A 161 -9.41 26.11 -12.87
N GLN A 162 -9.07 27.33 -13.31
CA GLN A 162 -8.94 27.65 -14.73
C GLN A 162 -7.75 26.94 -15.39
N GLU A 163 -6.65 26.69 -14.66
CA GLU A 163 -5.53 25.90 -15.18
C GLU A 163 -5.93 24.43 -15.37
N TYR A 164 -6.70 23.84 -14.46
CA TYR A 164 -7.26 22.50 -14.68
C TYR A 164 -8.18 22.47 -15.92
N ILE A 165 -9.16 23.39 -16.00
CA ILE A 165 -10.10 23.50 -17.14
C ILE A 165 -9.36 23.67 -18.49
N ASN A 166 -8.21 24.34 -18.49
CA ASN A 166 -7.42 24.57 -19.70
C ASN A 166 -6.52 23.37 -20.07
N ASN A 167 -5.95 22.65 -19.10
CA ASN A 167 -4.87 21.69 -19.33
C ASN A 167 -5.24 20.20 -19.14
N VAL A 168 -6.30 19.88 -18.41
CA VAL A 168 -6.64 18.50 -18.02
C VAL A 168 -7.95 18.06 -18.67
N THR A 169 -7.94 16.94 -19.40
CA THR A 169 -9.18 16.23 -19.75
C THR A 169 -9.39 15.04 -18.82
N GLY A 170 -10.64 14.69 -18.55
CA GLY A 170 -10.99 13.54 -17.71
C GLY A 170 -12.50 13.33 -17.65
N THR A 171 -12.93 12.25 -17.00
CA THR A 171 -14.34 11.91 -16.80
C THR A 171 -14.79 12.36 -15.42
N ASN A 172 -15.98 12.97 -15.32
CA ASN A 172 -16.55 13.35 -14.03
C ASN A 172 -16.84 12.11 -13.16
N ALA A 173 -16.59 12.21 -11.86
CA ALA A 173 -16.78 11.11 -10.92
C ALA A 173 -17.54 11.54 -9.66
N ILE A 174 -18.21 10.59 -9.01
CA ILE A 174 -18.77 10.73 -7.66
C ILE A 174 -18.00 9.76 -6.77
N TYR A 175 -17.29 10.28 -5.78
CA TYR A 175 -16.55 9.49 -4.80
C TYR A 175 -17.28 9.48 -3.47
N ASP A 176 -17.48 8.29 -2.90
CA ASP A 176 -17.55 8.08 -1.46
C ASP A 176 -16.15 7.82 -0.92
N ILE A 177 -15.83 8.42 0.22
CA ILE A 177 -14.66 8.05 1.03
C ILE A 177 -15.07 7.85 2.49
N LYS A 178 -14.36 6.96 3.17
CA LYS A 178 -14.29 6.88 4.64
C LYS A 178 -12.82 6.85 5.05
N VAL A 179 -12.40 7.87 5.81
CA VAL A 179 -11.07 7.92 6.44
C VAL A 179 -11.02 6.85 7.52
N VAL A 180 -10.11 5.89 7.38
CA VAL A 180 -9.82 4.89 8.41
C VAL A 180 -8.74 5.43 9.34
N ASP A 181 -7.61 5.87 8.78
CA ASP A 181 -6.53 6.54 9.51
C ASP A 181 -5.89 7.65 8.66
N PRO A 182 -5.65 8.85 9.22
CA PRO A 182 -4.63 9.76 8.74
C PRO A 182 -3.23 9.20 9.02
N ILE A 183 -2.28 9.38 8.10
CA ILE A 183 -0.93 8.80 8.24
C ILE A 183 0.13 9.85 7.88
N ASP A 184 0.87 10.29 8.90
CA ASP A 184 1.96 11.27 8.74
C ASP A 184 3.29 10.58 8.38
N ASN A 185 3.58 9.43 9.01
CA ASN A 185 4.73 8.59 8.73
C ASN A 185 4.26 7.16 8.43
N ILE A 186 4.44 6.74 7.16
CA ILE A 186 3.99 5.44 6.66
C ILE A 186 4.80 4.25 7.20
N GLU A 187 6.05 4.46 7.59
CA GLU A 187 6.87 3.40 8.19
C GLU A 187 6.41 3.15 9.63
N GLN A 188 6.32 4.22 10.43
CA GLN A 188 5.86 4.11 11.82
C GLN A 188 4.43 3.55 11.90
N TRP A 189 3.50 3.97 11.04
CA TRP A 189 2.14 3.42 11.00
C TRP A 189 2.12 1.92 10.72
N GLN A 190 3.02 1.41 9.87
CA GLN A 190 3.15 -0.04 9.64
C GLN A 190 3.73 -0.76 10.87
N ILE A 191 4.73 -0.17 11.54
CA ILE A 191 5.30 -0.70 12.80
C ILE A 191 4.22 -0.78 13.89
N ASP A 192 3.42 0.28 14.04
CA ASP A 192 2.32 0.35 15.01
C ASP A 192 1.20 -0.64 14.66
N SER A 193 0.94 -0.86 13.36
CA SER A 193 -0.01 -1.87 12.87
C SER A 193 0.44 -3.29 13.18
N ILE A 194 1.73 -3.61 12.98
CA ILE A 194 2.32 -4.90 13.37
C ILE A 194 2.29 -5.05 14.90
N GLY A 195 2.65 -4.01 15.66
CA GLY A 195 2.59 -4.01 17.12
C GLY A 195 1.16 -4.21 17.65
N THR A 196 0.16 -3.65 16.98
CA THR A 196 -1.27 -3.84 17.30
C THR A 196 -1.73 -5.27 16.96
N PHE A 197 -1.33 -5.80 15.79
CA PHE A 197 -1.60 -7.19 15.41
C PHE A 197 -1.05 -8.18 16.44
N LEU A 198 0.21 -8.00 16.84
CA LEU A 198 0.90 -8.83 17.83
C LEU A 198 0.32 -8.69 19.25
N SER A 199 -0.16 -7.51 19.65
CA SER A 199 -0.67 -7.28 21.02
C SER A 199 -2.15 -7.54 21.22
N GLY A 200 -2.98 -7.50 20.16
CA GLY A 200 -4.39 -7.13 20.32
C GLY A 200 -5.48 -8.15 19.99
N ALA A 201 -5.28 -9.09 19.06
CA ALA A 201 -6.40 -9.91 18.54
C ALA A 201 -6.06 -11.33 18.06
N TYR A 202 -4.80 -11.63 17.76
CA TYR A 202 -4.42 -12.87 17.08
C TYR A 202 -3.71 -13.91 17.96
N ALA A 203 -3.56 -13.61 19.25
CA ALA A 203 -3.05 -14.53 20.26
C ALA A 203 -3.76 -15.91 20.21
N ASP A 204 -5.08 -15.89 20.21
CA ASP A 204 -5.93 -17.09 20.26
C ASP A 204 -6.31 -17.62 18.86
N HIS A 205 -5.80 -17.02 17.77
CA HIS A 205 -6.09 -17.50 16.42
C HIS A 205 -5.23 -18.72 16.06
N ASP A 206 -5.90 -19.82 15.70
CA ASP A 206 -5.26 -20.92 14.96
C ASP A 206 -5.06 -20.48 13.51
N PHE A 207 -3.79 -20.37 13.09
CA PHE A 207 -3.41 -19.99 11.74
C PHE A 207 -3.45 -21.16 10.74
N GLY A 208 -3.84 -22.36 11.17
CA GLY A 208 -4.49 -23.35 10.30
C GLY A 208 -3.59 -24.29 9.50
N TYR A 209 -2.27 -24.16 9.60
CA TYR A 209 -1.32 -25.20 9.16
C TYR A 209 -0.38 -25.65 10.30
N LEU A 210 0.26 -24.71 11.00
CA LEU A 210 1.25 -25.03 12.04
C LEU A 210 0.66 -25.30 13.44
N ASN A 211 -0.66 -25.09 13.65
CA ASN A 211 -1.41 -25.37 14.89
C ASN A 211 -0.73 -24.85 16.18
N SER A 212 -0.15 -23.65 16.10
CA SER A 212 0.54 -22.99 17.20
C SER A 212 -0.20 -21.71 17.58
N SER A 213 -0.83 -21.69 18.77
CA SER A 213 -1.39 -20.45 19.33
C SER A 213 -0.26 -19.47 19.65
N LEU A 214 -0.33 -18.26 19.10
CA LEU A 214 0.61 -17.19 19.41
C LEU A 214 0.50 -16.73 20.86
N ALA A 215 -0.66 -16.91 21.54
CA ALA A 215 -0.90 -16.47 22.91
C ALA A 215 0.14 -16.95 23.92
N GLY A 216 0.69 -18.15 23.73
CA GLY A 216 1.74 -18.70 24.59
C GLY A 216 3.15 -18.12 24.35
N LYS A 217 3.35 -17.41 23.23
CA LYS A 217 4.64 -16.89 22.75
C LYS A 217 4.70 -15.35 22.66
N LEU A 218 3.58 -14.67 22.91
CA LEU A 218 3.54 -13.19 22.98
C LEU A 218 4.27 -12.72 24.25
N GLY A 219 5.54 -12.33 24.08
CA GLY A 219 6.42 -11.96 25.17
C GLY A 219 7.88 -11.97 24.76
N LYS A 220 8.72 -12.65 25.54
CA LYS A 220 10.19 -12.63 25.41
C LYS A 220 10.74 -13.26 24.13
N ASP A 221 9.93 -14.01 23.40
CA ASP A 221 10.36 -14.81 22.24
C ASP A 221 10.09 -14.11 20.89
N ILE A 222 9.47 -12.92 20.91
CA ILE A 222 9.37 -12.07 19.71
C ILE A 222 10.70 -11.34 19.54
N MET A 223 11.55 -11.86 18.67
CA MET A 223 12.77 -11.17 18.28
C MET A 223 12.39 -10.05 17.31
N SER A 224 12.69 -8.79 17.64
CA SER A 224 12.44 -7.64 16.76
C SER A 224 13.72 -6.85 16.54
N ALA A 225 14.14 -6.71 15.28
CA ALA A 225 15.38 -6.02 14.92
C ALA A 225 15.21 -4.49 14.86
N LYS A 226 14.72 -3.89 15.94
CA LYS A 226 14.34 -2.46 16.02
C LYS A 226 15.50 -1.49 15.80
N ASP A 227 16.71 -1.89 16.17
CA ASP A 227 17.92 -1.06 16.13
C ASP A 227 18.85 -1.42 14.96
N SER A 228 18.51 -2.42 14.13
CA SER A 228 19.23 -2.75 12.89
C SER A 228 18.71 -1.87 11.75
N SER A 229 19.62 -1.20 11.02
CA SER A 229 19.25 -0.41 9.83
C SER A 229 18.64 -1.26 8.73
N ASP A 230 19.14 -2.50 8.59
CA ASP A 230 18.87 -3.37 7.45
C ASP A 230 17.66 -4.27 7.71
N MET A 231 17.30 -4.46 8.99
CA MET A 231 16.19 -5.31 9.44
C MET A 231 15.11 -4.52 10.20
N TYR A 232 15.13 -3.19 10.13
CA TYR A 232 14.10 -2.35 10.73
C TYR A 232 12.71 -2.80 10.28
N GLY A 233 11.80 -2.98 11.23
CA GLY A 233 10.44 -3.46 10.95
C GLY A 233 10.31 -4.94 10.62
N PHE A 234 11.37 -5.75 10.81
CA PHE A 234 11.32 -7.21 10.82
C PHE A 234 11.07 -7.78 12.22
N TYR A 235 10.22 -8.80 12.30
CA TYR A 235 9.87 -9.55 13.50
C TYR A 235 9.95 -11.05 13.19
N TYR A 236 10.63 -11.81 14.05
CA TYR A 236 10.76 -13.26 13.97
C TYR A 236 10.13 -13.91 15.20
N ILE A 237 9.35 -14.96 14.96
CA ILE A 237 8.67 -15.74 16.00
C ILE A 237 8.97 -17.21 15.73
N GLU A 238 9.78 -17.82 16.60
CA GLU A 238 10.10 -19.24 16.50
C GLU A 238 8.93 -20.09 16.96
N LEU A 239 8.46 -21.01 16.11
CA LEU A 239 7.39 -21.94 16.42
C LEU A 239 7.93 -23.30 16.89
N ASP A 240 8.94 -23.80 16.19
CA ASP A 240 9.69 -25.02 16.50
C ASP A 240 11.17 -24.74 16.18
N PRO A 241 12.12 -24.86 17.14
CA PRO A 241 13.53 -24.59 16.89
C PRO A 241 14.18 -25.59 15.92
N GLY A 242 13.54 -26.72 15.61
CA GLY A 242 14.11 -27.72 14.70
C GLY A 242 15.32 -28.45 15.28
N GLU A 243 16.23 -28.89 14.41
CA GLU A 243 17.47 -29.56 14.81
C GLU A 243 18.60 -28.54 15.01
N GLU A 244 19.13 -28.50 16.25
CA GLU A 244 20.35 -27.77 16.55
C GLU A 244 21.53 -28.41 15.79
N LEU A 245 22.16 -27.63 14.90
CA LEU A 245 23.35 -28.09 14.20
C LEU A 245 24.49 -28.21 15.21
N GLU A 246 25.08 -29.41 15.35
CA GLU A 246 26.33 -29.55 16.09
C GLU A 246 27.37 -28.59 15.48
N PRO A 247 28.09 -27.81 16.32
CA PRO A 247 29.07 -26.87 15.83
C PRO A 247 30.11 -27.62 15.01
N VAL A 248 30.34 -27.16 13.78
CA VAL A 248 31.47 -27.64 12.98
C VAL A 248 32.72 -27.44 13.81
N GLU A 249 33.47 -28.51 14.11
CA GLU A 249 34.76 -28.40 14.79
C GLU A 249 35.69 -27.53 13.92
N SER A 250 35.72 -26.23 14.19
CA SER A 250 36.79 -25.37 13.72
C SER A 250 38.08 -25.89 14.32
N ASP A 251 39.12 -26.05 13.49
CA ASP A 251 40.44 -26.43 13.96
C ASP A 251 40.83 -25.58 15.17
N LYS A 252 41.15 -26.26 16.28
CA LYS A 252 41.35 -25.65 17.60
C LYS A 252 42.59 -24.75 17.57
N ASP A 253 42.38 -23.44 17.39
CA ASP A 253 43.30 -22.41 17.87
C ASP A 253 42.79 -21.95 19.24
N ASP A 254 43.62 -22.11 20.27
CA ASP A 254 43.26 -22.01 21.68
C ASP A 254 42.80 -20.59 22.10
N GLU A 255 41.64 -20.48 22.76
CA GLU A 255 41.40 -19.68 23.99
C GLU A 255 39.92 -19.82 24.45
N ASP A 256 39.60 -20.93 25.13
CA ASP A 256 38.30 -21.12 25.80
C ASP A 256 38.20 -20.25 27.07
N GLU A 257 37.46 -19.14 27.03
CA GLU A 257 36.82 -18.58 28.22
C GLU A 257 35.39 -19.11 28.34
N GLU A 258 35.18 -20.08 29.25
CA GLU A 258 33.83 -20.50 29.65
C GLU A 258 33.09 -19.31 30.28
N SER A 259 32.14 -18.71 29.55
CA SER A 259 31.23 -17.73 30.10
C SER A 259 30.11 -18.42 30.88
N GLU A 260 30.01 -18.13 32.18
CA GLU A 260 28.88 -18.59 33.01
C GLU A 260 27.59 -17.91 32.54
N ASP A 261 26.64 -18.70 32.01
CA ASP A 261 25.30 -18.25 31.59
C ASP A 261 24.50 -17.71 32.80
N ASP A 262 24.39 -16.38 32.91
CA ASP A 262 23.64 -15.70 33.97
C ASP A 262 22.18 -15.39 33.58
N GLY A 263 21.76 -15.75 32.36
CA GLY A 263 20.41 -15.56 31.86
C GLY A 263 20.03 -14.10 31.55
N SER A 264 20.98 -13.17 31.49
CA SER A 264 20.74 -11.83 30.95
C SER A 264 20.92 -11.79 29.42
N ASP A 265 19.92 -11.19 28.76
CA ASP A 265 19.83 -10.84 27.33
C ASP A 265 20.76 -11.57 26.35
N LYS A 266 20.25 -12.66 25.74
CA LYS A 266 20.85 -13.24 24.52
C LYS A 266 20.88 -12.18 23.41
N GLU A 267 22.02 -11.53 23.21
CA GLU A 267 22.27 -10.67 22.07
C GLU A 267 22.36 -11.54 20.81
N TYR A 268 21.22 -11.66 20.12
CA TYR A 268 21.14 -12.46 18.91
C TYR A 268 21.93 -11.78 17.78
N ASP A 269 22.95 -12.47 17.28
CA ASP A 269 23.63 -12.07 16.05
C ASP A 269 22.69 -12.33 14.86
N TRP A 270 22.12 -11.25 14.33
CA TRP A 270 21.14 -11.29 13.25
C TRP A 270 21.77 -11.52 11.87
N GLU A 271 23.07 -11.29 11.72
CA GLU A 271 23.79 -11.44 10.45
C GLU A 271 24.20 -12.91 10.21
N LYS A 272 24.39 -13.69 11.27
CA LYS A 272 24.72 -15.12 11.18
C LYS A 272 23.53 -15.99 10.76
N SER A 273 23.81 -16.84 9.77
CA SER A 273 22.94 -17.95 9.37
C SER A 273 22.89 -19.03 10.45
N HIS A 274 21.71 -19.61 10.66
CA HIS A 274 21.55 -20.82 11.47
C HIS A 274 21.66 -22.13 10.64
N PHE A 275 21.90 -22.00 9.34
CA PHE A 275 22.30 -23.06 8.42
C PHE A 275 23.79 -22.98 8.06
N TYR A 276 24.34 -24.07 7.52
CA TYR A 276 25.73 -24.13 7.05
C TYR A 276 26.05 -23.07 5.98
N THR A 277 26.67 -21.96 6.37
CA THR A 277 27.44 -21.10 5.44
C THR A 277 28.89 -21.57 5.27
N THR A 278 29.36 -22.51 6.10
CA THR A 278 30.73 -23.06 6.07
C THR A 278 30.77 -24.56 6.39
N SER A 279 30.18 -25.39 5.53
CA SER A 279 30.48 -26.82 5.48
C SER A 279 30.58 -27.27 4.03
N GLY A 280 31.52 -28.19 3.74
CA GLY A 280 31.82 -28.68 2.39
C GLY A 280 30.76 -29.59 1.76
N SER A 281 29.47 -29.34 2.04
CA SER A 281 28.36 -29.90 1.27
C SER A 281 28.32 -29.25 -0.11
N ASN A 282 28.14 -30.07 -1.15
CA ASN A 282 27.90 -29.58 -2.51
C ASN A 282 26.40 -29.35 -2.79
N ASP A 283 25.51 -29.72 -1.86
CA ASP A 283 24.08 -29.43 -1.92
C ASP A 283 23.74 -28.48 -0.76
N THR A 284 23.35 -27.25 -1.11
CA THR A 284 22.88 -26.22 -0.19
C THR A 284 21.36 -26.03 -0.32
N THR A 285 20.65 -26.94 -0.98
CA THR A 285 19.20 -26.87 -1.17
C THR A 285 18.47 -27.31 0.10
N ILE A 286 17.58 -26.46 0.60
CA ILE A 286 16.55 -26.85 1.58
C ILE A 286 15.18 -26.91 0.91
N TYR A 287 14.21 -27.57 1.52
CA TYR A 287 12.84 -27.66 1.02
C TYR A 287 11.88 -27.10 2.06
N ILE A 288 10.87 -26.36 1.63
CA ILE A 288 9.95 -25.66 2.53
C ILE A 288 8.49 -25.83 2.16
N ASN A 289 7.64 -25.77 3.17
CA ASN A 289 6.22 -25.44 3.06
C ASN A 289 5.99 -24.05 3.64
N TYR A 290 5.15 -23.23 2.99
CA TYR A 290 4.90 -21.86 3.43
C TYR A 290 3.46 -21.38 3.18
N VAL A 291 3.03 -20.41 3.98
CA VAL A 291 1.78 -19.65 3.79
C VAL A 291 2.06 -18.16 3.94
N GLY A 292 1.83 -17.38 2.88
CA GLY A 292 1.93 -15.92 2.87
C GLY A 292 0.58 -15.25 3.12
N ARG A 293 0.50 -14.39 4.14
CA ARG A 293 -0.72 -13.71 4.59
C ARG A 293 -0.53 -12.21 4.80
N LEU A 294 -1.60 -11.45 4.61
CA LEU A 294 -1.73 -10.10 5.16
C LEU A 294 -2.09 -10.16 6.66
N LEU A 295 -1.86 -9.06 7.40
CA LEU A 295 -2.23 -8.96 8.84
C LEU A 295 -3.74 -9.08 9.13
N ASN A 296 -4.61 -9.08 8.11
CA ASN A 296 -6.05 -9.35 8.26
C ASN A 296 -6.41 -10.84 8.04
N GLY A 297 -5.41 -11.71 7.82
CA GLY A 297 -5.58 -13.15 7.62
C GLY A 297 -5.70 -13.62 6.16
N ASN A 298 -5.95 -12.70 5.20
CA ASN A 298 -6.04 -13.05 3.77
C ASN A 298 -4.75 -13.75 3.29
N VAL A 299 -4.87 -14.99 2.79
CA VAL A 299 -3.78 -15.69 2.13
C VAL A 299 -3.60 -15.13 0.72
N PHE A 300 -2.37 -14.78 0.35
CA PHE A 300 -2.04 -14.32 -1.01
C PHE A 300 -1.17 -15.31 -1.79
N ASP A 301 -0.45 -16.20 -1.10
CA ASP A 301 0.39 -17.23 -1.72
C ASP A 301 0.63 -18.41 -0.75
N THR A 302 0.79 -19.63 -1.27
CA THR A 302 1.13 -20.84 -0.52
C THR A 302 1.39 -22.03 -1.45
N ASN A 303 2.31 -22.91 -1.07
CA ASN A 303 2.45 -24.24 -1.68
C ASN A 303 1.66 -25.35 -0.93
N VAL A 304 0.95 -25.05 0.15
CA VAL A 304 0.19 -26.05 0.92
C VAL A 304 -1.19 -26.25 0.27
N GLU A 305 -1.42 -27.40 -0.38
CA GLU A 305 -2.62 -27.68 -1.20
C GLU A 305 -3.92 -27.25 -0.52
N ARG A 306 -4.16 -27.72 0.71
CA ARG A 306 -5.41 -27.44 1.44
C ARG A 306 -5.60 -25.95 1.68
N VAL A 307 -4.54 -25.23 2.09
CA VAL A 307 -4.62 -23.79 2.35
C VAL A 307 -4.90 -23.04 1.04
N ALA A 308 -4.28 -23.47 -0.06
CA ALA A 308 -4.55 -22.91 -1.38
C ALA A 308 -6.01 -23.14 -1.80
N GLN A 309 -6.54 -24.35 -1.66
CA GLN A 309 -7.94 -24.69 -1.99
C GLN A 309 -8.96 -23.93 -1.13
N ASP A 310 -8.70 -23.79 0.17
CA ASP A 310 -9.58 -23.07 1.11
C ASP A 310 -9.59 -21.55 0.83
N ASN A 311 -8.53 -21.01 0.18
CA ASN A 311 -8.38 -19.59 -0.20
C ASN A 311 -8.37 -19.36 -1.75
N GLY A 312 -8.84 -20.36 -2.51
CA GLY A 312 -8.97 -20.36 -3.99
C GLY A 312 -7.73 -19.94 -4.79
N LEU A 313 -6.54 -20.13 -4.22
CA LEU A 313 -5.28 -20.05 -4.95
C LEU A 313 -5.15 -21.29 -5.85
N SER A 314 -4.86 -21.08 -7.13
CA SER A 314 -4.85 -22.13 -8.15
C SER A 314 -3.59 -22.07 -9.02
N GLY A 315 -3.19 -23.22 -9.58
CA GLY A 315 -2.05 -23.34 -10.49
C GLY A 315 -0.70 -23.69 -9.83
N GLY A 316 -0.68 -23.94 -8.52
CA GLY A 316 0.50 -24.48 -7.84
C GLY A 316 0.70 -25.98 -8.11
N THR A 317 1.93 -26.45 -7.96
CA THR A 317 2.26 -27.89 -7.89
C THR A 317 1.95 -28.52 -6.53
N TYR A 318 1.83 -27.68 -5.50
CA TYR A 318 1.51 -28.03 -4.11
C TYR A 318 2.46 -29.03 -3.43
N GLU A 319 3.71 -29.06 -3.87
CA GLU A 319 4.82 -29.82 -3.27
C GLU A 319 5.78 -28.87 -2.52
N PRO A 320 6.62 -29.37 -1.59
CA PRO A 320 7.67 -28.59 -0.97
C PRO A 320 8.57 -27.89 -1.98
N VAL A 321 8.78 -26.58 -1.79
CA VAL A 321 9.55 -25.75 -2.72
C VAL A 321 11.02 -25.71 -2.31
N ALA A 322 11.92 -25.89 -3.27
CA ALA A 322 13.35 -25.77 -3.05
C ALA A 322 13.76 -24.31 -2.79
N ILE A 323 14.66 -24.10 -1.84
CA ILE A 323 15.42 -22.85 -1.63
C ILE A 323 16.89 -23.16 -1.81
N GLN A 324 17.54 -22.45 -2.73
CA GLN A 324 18.98 -22.45 -2.92
C GLN A 324 19.60 -21.49 -1.89
N TRP A 325 20.42 -22.01 -0.97
CA TRP A 325 21.12 -21.20 0.03
C TRP A 325 22.40 -20.58 -0.54
N GLY A 326 22.72 -19.35 -0.11
CA GLY A 326 23.91 -18.59 -0.50
C GLY A 326 24.69 -18.07 0.72
N ASP A 327 25.69 -17.22 0.48
CA ASP A 327 26.61 -16.73 1.52
C ASP A 327 25.97 -15.64 2.41
N SER A 328 24.85 -15.05 1.96
CA SER A 328 24.05 -14.09 2.73
C SER A 328 22.55 -14.24 2.44
N TYR A 329 21.68 -13.73 3.31
CA TYR A 329 20.23 -13.77 3.08
C TYR A 329 19.79 -13.09 1.77
N TYR A 330 20.56 -12.13 1.26
CA TYR A 330 20.29 -11.46 -0.03
C TYR A 330 20.45 -12.39 -1.25
N GLU A 331 21.11 -13.53 -1.09
CA GLU A 331 21.44 -14.47 -2.18
C GLU A 331 20.48 -15.66 -2.26
N LEU A 332 19.55 -15.80 -1.31
CA LEU A 332 18.56 -16.88 -1.28
C LEU A 332 17.64 -16.83 -2.51
N GLN A 333 17.51 -17.97 -3.19
CA GLN A 333 16.64 -18.11 -4.36
C GLN A 333 15.63 -19.23 -4.16
N MET A 334 14.38 -18.98 -4.52
CA MET A 334 13.31 -19.97 -4.53
C MET A 334 13.22 -20.62 -5.91
N GLY A 335 13.21 -21.95 -5.92
CA GLY A 335 13.20 -22.81 -7.11
C GLY A 335 14.37 -23.80 -7.13
N ASP A 336 14.41 -24.62 -8.20
CA ASP A 336 15.51 -25.54 -8.47
C ASP A 336 16.61 -24.89 -9.34
N GLU A 337 17.70 -25.62 -9.60
CA GLU A 337 18.81 -25.16 -10.47
C GLU A 337 18.38 -24.80 -11.90
N SER A 338 17.23 -25.28 -12.37
CA SER A 338 16.71 -25.05 -13.72
C SER A 338 15.78 -23.84 -13.82
N SER A 339 15.16 -23.43 -12.70
CA SER A 339 14.19 -22.34 -12.64
C SER A 339 14.12 -21.71 -11.23
N SER A 340 15.12 -20.91 -10.88
CA SER A 340 15.17 -20.15 -9.62
C SER A 340 14.75 -18.67 -9.79
N SER A 341 14.36 -18.04 -8.67
CA SER A 341 14.06 -16.61 -8.59
C SER A 341 14.40 -16.03 -7.22
N SER A 342 14.76 -14.74 -7.17
CA SER A 342 14.99 -14.03 -5.90
C SER A 342 13.70 -13.90 -5.09
N VAL A 343 13.75 -14.20 -3.80
CA VAL A 343 12.64 -13.96 -2.86
C VAL A 343 12.63 -12.51 -2.34
N ILE A 344 11.51 -12.08 -1.77
CA ILE A 344 11.43 -10.79 -1.06
C ILE A 344 12.26 -10.83 0.23
N GLN A 345 12.85 -9.69 0.60
CA GLN A 345 13.87 -9.60 1.63
C GLN A 345 13.42 -10.13 3.00
N GLY A 346 12.20 -9.82 3.44
CA GLY A 346 11.67 -10.30 4.72
C GLY A 346 11.43 -11.82 4.76
N PHE A 347 11.12 -12.43 3.60
CA PHE A 347 11.02 -13.88 3.49
C PHE A 347 12.40 -14.54 3.62
N ALA A 348 13.41 -14.00 2.94
CA ALA A 348 14.79 -14.46 3.08
C ALA A 348 15.33 -14.31 4.51
N MET A 349 15.07 -13.18 5.17
CA MET A 349 15.42 -12.95 6.58
C MET A 349 14.73 -13.95 7.53
N THR A 350 13.51 -14.37 7.21
CA THR A 350 12.80 -15.40 7.98
C THR A 350 13.53 -16.73 7.87
N LEU A 351 13.82 -17.18 6.65
CA LEU A 351 14.56 -18.41 6.39
C LEU A 351 15.94 -18.40 7.06
N TRP A 352 16.71 -17.32 6.89
CA TRP A 352 18.08 -17.17 7.40
C TRP A 352 18.23 -17.44 8.91
N ARG A 353 17.17 -17.16 9.67
CA ARG A 353 17.07 -17.32 11.14
C ARG A 353 16.58 -18.70 11.58
N MET A 354 16.08 -19.53 10.67
CA MET A 354 15.59 -20.88 10.96
C MET A 354 16.74 -21.89 10.97
N HIS A 355 16.63 -22.89 11.84
CA HIS A 355 17.45 -24.10 11.81
C HIS A 355 16.83 -25.18 10.90
N PRO A 356 17.58 -26.24 10.54
CA PRO A 356 17.05 -27.42 9.86
C PRO A 356 15.79 -27.96 10.51
N PHE A 357 14.77 -28.26 9.69
CA PHE A 357 13.46 -28.76 10.11
C PHE A 357 12.68 -27.87 11.09
N GLY A 358 13.15 -26.63 11.30
CA GLY A 358 12.48 -25.64 12.13
C GLY A 358 11.19 -25.09 11.52
N LYS A 359 10.41 -24.42 12.37
CA LYS A 359 9.14 -23.76 12.01
C LYS A 359 9.13 -22.36 12.58
N ALA A 360 8.76 -21.36 11.78
CA ALA A 360 8.79 -19.98 12.21
C ALA A 360 7.71 -19.13 11.54
N ILE A 361 7.46 -17.95 12.11
CA ILE A 361 6.72 -16.87 11.47
C ILE A 361 7.63 -15.66 11.33
N GLY A 362 7.75 -15.16 10.10
CA GLY A 362 8.29 -13.83 9.83
C GLY A 362 7.17 -12.83 9.60
N ILE A 363 7.21 -11.69 10.29
CA ILE A 363 6.28 -10.57 10.07
C ILE A 363 7.11 -9.33 9.77
N PHE A 364 6.76 -8.61 8.70
CA PHE A 364 7.55 -7.45 8.29
C PHE A 364 6.75 -6.36 7.58
N TYR A 365 7.22 -5.12 7.72
CA TYR A 365 6.68 -3.97 6.99
C TYR A 365 7.00 -4.04 5.49
N SER A 366 6.24 -3.28 4.69
CA SER A 366 6.22 -3.42 3.23
C SER A 366 7.54 -3.21 2.52
N ASN A 367 8.50 -2.45 3.08
CA ASN A 367 9.79 -2.23 2.41
C ASN A 367 10.62 -3.52 2.29
N LEU A 368 10.42 -4.50 3.19
CA LEU A 368 11.01 -5.84 3.09
C LEU A 368 10.15 -6.80 2.22
N GLY A 369 9.05 -6.30 1.67
CA GLY A 369 8.11 -6.99 0.77
C GLY A 369 7.89 -6.21 -0.53
N TYR A 370 6.64 -5.84 -0.81
CA TYR A 370 6.24 -5.21 -2.08
C TYR A 370 6.12 -3.67 -2.06
N GLY A 371 6.46 -3.03 -0.93
CA GLY A 371 6.57 -1.58 -0.76
C GLY A 371 5.35 -0.77 -1.22
N TYR A 372 5.60 0.40 -1.80
CA TYR A 372 4.57 1.26 -2.40
C TYR A 372 3.79 0.58 -3.54
N SER A 373 4.38 -0.39 -4.24
CA SER A 373 3.76 -0.99 -5.43
C SER A 373 2.65 -1.99 -5.10
N GLY A 374 2.79 -2.72 -3.98
CA GLY A 374 1.96 -3.91 -3.73
C GLY A 374 2.19 -5.01 -4.78
N SER A 375 1.29 -6.00 -4.83
CA SER A 375 1.33 -7.09 -5.82
C SER A 375 -0.07 -7.58 -6.18
N GLY A 376 -0.38 -7.53 -7.49
CA GLY A 376 -1.64 -8.01 -8.06
C GLY A 376 -2.88 -7.38 -7.44
N SER A 377 -3.93 -8.19 -7.29
CA SER A 377 -5.16 -7.81 -6.56
C SER A 377 -5.17 -8.29 -5.10
N SER A 378 -4.14 -9.02 -4.66
CA SER A 378 -4.09 -9.69 -3.36
C SER A 378 -3.33 -8.87 -2.31
N ILE A 379 -2.32 -8.08 -2.73
CA ILE A 379 -1.45 -7.33 -1.82
C ILE A 379 -1.51 -5.83 -2.17
N PRO A 380 -2.21 -5.00 -1.37
CA PRO A 380 -2.20 -3.54 -1.52
C PRO A 380 -0.82 -2.90 -1.33
N ALA A 381 -0.68 -1.67 -1.84
CA ALA A 381 0.42 -0.77 -1.52
C ALA A 381 0.60 -0.62 0.00
N TYR A 382 1.87 -0.60 0.45
CA TYR A 382 2.27 -0.49 1.86
C TYR A 382 1.68 -1.53 2.82
N SER A 383 1.40 -2.75 2.33
CA SER A 383 0.94 -3.85 3.19
C SER A 383 2.10 -4.50 3.94
N PRO A 384 2.06 -4.57 5.28
CA PRO A 384 2.87 -5.52 6.03
C PRO A 384 2.47 -6.95 5.70
N LEU A 385 3.43 -7.85 5.65
CA LEU A 385 3.24 -9.26 5.30
C LEU A 385 3.61 -10.15 6.48
N MET A 386 3.02 -11.34 6.49
CA MET A 386 3.36 -12.43 7.39
C MET A 386 3.61 -13.70 6.57
N PHE A 387 4.65 -14.45 6.89
CA PHE A 387 4.91 -15.77 6.33
C PHE A 387 5.07 -16.80 7.43
N GLU A 388 4.21 -17.80 7.43
CA GLU A 388 4.38 -19.05 8.17
C GLU A 388 5.27 -19.97 7.32
N ILE A 389 6.37 -20.49 7.87
CA ILE A 389 7.33 -21.34 7.15
C ILE A 389 7.67 -22.58 7.99
N GLU A 390 7.70 -23.74 7.34
CA GLU A 390 8.21 -25.01 7.85
C GLU A 390 9.29 -25.51 6.89
N ILE A 391 10.47 -25.84 7.41
CA ILE A 391 11.50 -26.55 6.65
C ILE A 391 11.22 -28.05 6.74
N VAL A 392 11.28 -28.73 5.60
CA VAL A 392 10.91 -30.16 5.47
C VAL A 392 11.99 -30.96 4.76
N GLU A 393 11.86 -32.28 4.82
CA GLU A 393 12.67 -33.19 4.01
C GLU A 393 12.47 -32.95 2.51
N LYS A 394 13.48 -33.34 1.72
CA LYS A 394 13.41 -33.33 0.26
C LYS A 394 12.30 -34.28 -0.23
N PRO A 395 11.40 -33.85 -1.14
CA PRO A 395 10.43 -34.74 -1.78
C PRO A 395 11.10 -35.93 -2.50
N GLU A 396 10.47 -37.10 -2.46
CA GLU A 396 10.95 -38.36 -3.11
C GLU A 396 10.90 -38.33 -4.65
#